data_AF-A0A074ZK56-F1
#
_entry.id   AF-A0A074ZK56-F1
#
_cell.length_a   1.000
_cell.length_b   1.000
_cell.length_c   1.000
_cell.angle_alpha   90.00
_cell.angle_beta   90.00
_cell.angle_gamma   90.00
#
_symmetry.space_group_name_H-M   'P 1'
#
loop_
_entity.id
_entity.type
_entity.pdbx_description
1 polymer ?
#
loop_
_entity_poly.entity_id
_entity_poly.type
_entity_poly.pdbx_seq_one_letter_code
_entity_poly.pdbx_strand_id
1 'polypeptide(L)'
;MQSTTVPIPRSFRQLPLELILMITRPLAPDAFLSFGFANYHLLITHSLAPLLSTDTLTRLVRQSAALRTRTIGQSWIPVEVNLQILRNLEPLDALNYAMANYLVLAQQGIAPTLSLETLRRLNRAVQHEPNTVPNLAPGHSPKP
;
A
#
# COMPACT_ATOMS: atom_id res chain seq x y z
N MET A 1 29.97 18.38 19.00
CA MET A 1 29.14 17.32 18.39
C MET A 1 27.70 17.56 18.83
N GLN A 2 26.84 18.05 17.94
CA GLN A 2 25.45 18.33 18.30
C GLN A 2 24.66 17.02 18.20
N SER A 3 24.25 16.48 19.34
CA SER A 3 23.36 15.33 19.43
C SER A 3 21.98 15.75 18.92
N THR A 4 21.67 15.43 17.67
CA THR A 4 20.33 15.62 17.11
C THR A 4 19.42 14.58 17.73
N THR A 5 18.66 14.98 18.75
CA THR A 5 17.60 14.16 19.35
C THR A 5 16.48 13.99 18.33
N VAL A 6 16.52 12.90 17.56
CA VAL A 6 15.41 12.51 16.69
C VAL A 6 14.19 12.23 17.58
N PRO A 7 13.06 12.92 17.41
CA PRO A 7 11.88 12.69 18.22
C PRO A 7 11.39 11.25 17.98
N ILE A 8 11.28 10.48 19.06
CA ILE A 8 10.77 9.11 19.01
C ILE A 8 9.31 9.18 18.55
N PRO A 9 8.93 8.55 17.43
CA PRO A 9 7.55 8.57 16.96
C PRO A 9 6.65 7.90 18.00
N ARG A 10 5.62 8.63 18.48
CA ARG A 10 4.70 8.15 19.53
C ARG A 10 3.68 7.12 19.00
N SER A 11 3.70 6.84 17.70
CA SER A 11 2.83 5.87 17.04
C SER A 11 3.52 5.30 15.81
N PHE A 12 3.26 4.03 15.49
CA PHE A 12 3.70 3.38 14.26
C PHE A 12 3.26 4.13 12.99
N ARG A 13 2.20 4.96 13.10
CA ARG A 13 1.71 5.83 12.02
C ARG A 13 2.66 6.98 11.64
N GLN A 14 3.64 7.29 12.48
CA GLN A 14 4.56 8.41 12.31
C GLN A 14 6.00 7.93 12.11
N LEU A 15 6.19 6.66 11.72
CA LEU A 15 7.52 6.12 11.49
C LEU A 15 8.23 6.92 10.37
N PRO A 16 9.46 7.40 10.60
CA PRO A 16 10.29 7.97 9.55
C PRO A 16 10.49 7.00 8.38
N LEU A 17 10.64 7.56 7.18
CA LEU A 17 10.88 6.81 5.94
C LEU A 17 12.02 5.79 6.10
N GLU A 18 13.15 6.21 6.69
CA GLU A 18 14.33 5.36 6.87
C GLU A 18 14.02 4.10 7.67
N LEU A 19 13.21 4.20 8.72
CA LEU A 19 12.80 3.04 9.53
C LEU A 19 11.86 2.13 8.75
N ILE A 20 10.96 2.70 7.93
CA ILE A 20 10.06 1.92 7.07
C ILE A 20 10.89 1.13 6.05
N LEU A 21 11.86 1.77 5.40
CA LEU A 21 12.75 1.11 4.45
C LEU A 21 13.60 0.04 5.14
N MET A 22 14.10 0.32 6.34
CA MET A 22 14.87 -0.66 7.13
C MET A 22 14.02 -1.91 7.47
N ILE A 23 12.73 -1.73 7.80
CA ILE A 23 11.81 -2.84 8.09
C ILE A 23 11.44 -3.62 6.83
N THR A 24 11.21 -2.91 5.71
CA THR A 24 10.66 -3.51 4.49
C THR A 24 11.71 -4.14 3.57
N ARG A 25 12.93 -3.62 3.56
CA ARG A 25 14.04 -4.10 2.70
C ARG A 25 14.36 -5.59 2.85
N PRO A 26 14.40 -6.21 4.05
CA PRO A 26 14.71 -7.63 4.18
C PRO A 26 13.48 -8.54 3.94
N LEU A 27 12.28 -8.00 3.72
CA LEU A 27 11.08 -8.81 3.61
C LEU A 27 11.07 -9.59 2.29
N ALA A 28 10.67 -10.87 2.39
CA ALA A 28 10.27 -11.63 1.21
C ALA A 28 9.04 -10.97 0.55
N PRO A 29 8.81 -11.19 -0.76
CA PRO A 29 7.71 -10.54 -1.48
C PRO A 29 6.33 -10.67 -0.83
N ASP A 30 5.97 -11.86 -0.37
CA ASP A 30 4.72 -12.16 0.31
C ASP A 30 4.59 -11.41 1.65
N ALA A 31 5.68 -11.36 2.42
CA ALA A 31 5.75 -10.61 3.67
C ALA A 31 5.68 -9.09 3.42
N PHE A 32 6.32 -8.60 2.37
CA PHE A 32 6.24 -7.21 1.94
C PHE A 32 4.81 -6.82 1.56
N LEU A 33 4.13 -7.63 0.74
CA LEU A 33 2.72 -7.37 0.39
C LEU A 33 1.82 -7.40 1.63
N SER A 34 2.01 -8.38 2.52
CA SER A 34 1.28 -8.46 3.79
C SER A 34 1.46 -7.21 4.64
N PHE A 35 2.70 -6.76 4.79
CA PHE A 35 3.03 -5.52 5.48
C PHE A 35 2.37 -4.31 4.81
N GLY A 36 2.45 -4.21 3.49
CA GLY A 36 1.92 -3.08 2.73
C GLY A 36 0.41 -2.96 2.81
N PHE A 37 -0.34 -4.06 2.66
CA PHE A 37 -1.79 -4.04 2.84
C PHE A 37 -2.20 -3.70 4.28
N ALA A 38 -1.49 -4.20 5.29
CA ALA A 38 -1.80 -3.94 6.69
C ALA A 38 -1.52 -2.48 7.11
N ASN A 39 -0.45 -1.90 6.54
CA ASN A 39 0.08 -0.57 6.89
C ASN A 39 -0.05 0.43 5.74
N TYR A 40 -1.06 0.28 4.90
CA TYR A 40 -1.21 1.04 3.67
C TYR A 40 -1.17 2.57 3.85
N HIS A 41 -1.81 3.06 4.91
CA HIS A 41 -1.79 4.46 5.31
C HIS A 41 -0.36 5.01 5.54
N LEU A 42 0.52 4.21 6.14
CA LEU A 42 1.90 4.58 6.41
C LEU A 42 2.66 4.70 5.09
N LEU A 43 2.46 3.75 4.18
CA LEU A 43 3.16 3.75 2.89
C LEU A 43 2.71 4.89 1.97
N ILE A 44 1.41 5.21 1.92
CA ILE A 44 0.92 6.37 1.15
C ILE A 44 1.55 7.67 1.65
N THR A 45 1.65 7.86 2.96
CA THR A 45 2.22 9.08 3.56
C THR A 45 3.66 9.33 3.09
N HIS A 46 4.39 8.26 2.76
CA HIS A 46 5.77 8.31 2.28
C HIS A 46 5.91 8.05 0.77
N SER A 47 4.80 8.05 0.01
CA SER A 47 4.80 7.75 -1.44
C SER A 47 5.38 6.38 -1.81
N LEU A 48 5.28 5.41 -0.89
CA LEU A 48 5.73 4.01 -1.07
C LEU A 48 4.61 3.06 -1.47
N ALA A 49 3.39 3.56 -1.58
CA ALA A 49 2.22 2.81 -2.03
C ALA A 49 1.39 3.68 -2.99
N PRO A 50 0.69 3.05 -3.94
CA PRO A 50 -0.07 3.81 -4.92
C PRO A 50 -1.27 4.51 -4.28
N LEU A 51 -1.73 5.61 -4.86
CA LEU A 51 -3.04 6.13 -4.50
C LEU A 51 -4.11 5.18 -5.02
N LEU A 52 -5.07 4.84 -4.17
CA LEU A 52 -6.16 3.95 -4.54
C LEU A 52 -7.31 4.76 -5.12
N SER A 53 -7.77 4.37 -6.30
CA SER A 53 -9.07 4.81 -6.80
C SER A 53 -10.20 4.02 -6.14
N THR A 54 -11.39 4.63 -6.07
CA THR A 54 -12.61 3.94 -5.61
C THR A 54 -12.93 2.69 -6.44
N ASP A 55 -12.61 2.71 -7.74
CA ASP A 55 -12.75 1.55 -8.62
C ASP A 55 -11.82 0.40 -8.20
N THR A 56 -10.54 0.71 -7.97
CA THR A 56 -9.55 -0.28 -7.51
C THR A 56 -9.98 -0.91 -6.19
N LEU A 57 -10.45 -0.09 -5.23
CA LEU A 57 -10.96 -0.59 -3.96
C LEU A 57 -12.18 -1.50 -4.15
N THR A 58 -13.14 -1.09 -4.97
CA THR A 58 -14.35 -1.88 -5.24
C THR A 58 -14.01 -3.22 -5.86
N ARG A 59 -13.05 -3.22 -6.80
CA ARG A 59 -12.50 -4.45 -7.40
C ARG A 59 -11.86 -5.35 -6.35
N LEU A 60 -11.01 -4.80 -5.47
CA LEU A 60 -10.37 -5.55 -4.39
C LEU A 60 -11.39 -6.17 -3.43
N VAL A 61 -12.44 -5.42 -3.05
CA VAL A 61 -13.53 -5.93 -2.20
C VAL A 61 -14.21 -7.13 -2.88
N ARG A 62 -14.61 -7.00 -4.15
CA ARG A 62 -15.25 -8.08 -4.91
C ARG A 62 -14.36 -9.31 -5.03
N GLN A 63 -13.08 -9.12 -5.36
CA GLN A 63 -12.10 -10.21 -5.48
C GLN A 63 -11.87 -10.90 -4.13
N SER A 64 -11.77 -10.15 -3.03
CA SER A 64 -11.62 -10.69 -1.68
C SER A 64 -12.81 -11.54 -1.24
N ALA A 65 -14.02 -11.17 -1.65
CA ALA A 65 -15.22 -11.95 -1.41
C ALA A 65 -15.24 -13.23 -2.25
N ALA A 66 -14.83 -13.16 -3.53
CA ALA A 66 -14.77 -14.32 -4.43
C ALA A 66 -13.80 -15.41 -3.94
N LEU A 67 -12.66 -15.04 -3.36
CA LEU A 67 -11.72 -15.99 -2.73
C LEU A 67 -12.37 -16.83 -1.62
N ARG A 68 -13.37 -16.27 -0.92
CA ARG A 68 -14.03 -16.96 0.20
C ARG A 68 -15.14 -17.89 -0.28
N THR A 69 -15.70 -17.65 -1.45
CA THR A 69 -16.93 -18.32 -1.91
C THR A 69 -16.73 -19.26 -3.09
N ARG A 70 -15.59 -19.21 -3.79
CA ARG A 70 -15.38 -19.98 -5.01
C ARG A 70 -14.00 -20.60 -5.07
N THR A 71 -13.94 -21.86 -5.51
CA THR A 71 -12.74 -22.48 -6.08
C THR A 71 -12.51 -21.83 -7.43
N ILE A 72 -11.63 -20.82 -7.46
CA ILE A 72 -11.32 -20.09 -8.70
C ILE A 72 -10.37 -20.97 -9.52
N GLY A 73 -10.55 -20.97 -10.84
CA GLY A 73 -9.77 -21.81 -11.76
C GLY A 73 -8.27 -21.55 -11.65
N GLN A 74 -7.47 -22.55 -12.01
CA GLN A 74 -6.01 -22.51 -11.94
C GLN A 74 -5.45 -21.25 -12.59
N SER A 75 -4.55 -20.58 -11.86
CA SER A 75 -3.69 -19.52 -12.42
C SER A 75 -2.82 -20.11 -13.52
N TRP A 76 -2.79 -19.44 -14.67
CA TRP A 76 -1.92 -19.82 -15.79
C TRP A 76 -0.45 -19.46 -15.54
N ILE A 77 -0.19 -18.54 -14.61
CA ILE A 77 1.16 -18.12 -14.23
C ILE A 77 1.59 -18.95 -13.00
N PRO A 78 2.73 -19.67 -13.05
CA PRO A 78 3.27 -20.37 -11.89
C PRO A 78 3.60 -19.44 -10.72
N VAL A 79 3.54 -19.96 -9.49
CA VAL A 79 3.80 -19.18 -8.27
C VAL A 79 5.22 -18.60 -8.26
N GLU A 80 6.20 -19.37 -8.76
CA GLU A 80 7.60 -18.98 -8.84
C GLU A 80 7.80 -17.80 -9.78
N VAL A 81 7.05 -17.74 -10.89
CA VAL A 81 7.11 -16.64 -11.85
C VAL A 81 6.58 -15.37 -11.21
N ASN A 82 5.46 -15.43 -10.51
CA ASN A 82 4.93 -14.28 -9.77
C ASN A 82 5.89 -13.79 -8.68
N LEU A 83 6.53 -14.71 -7.95
CA LEU A 83 7.55 -14.35 -6.97
C LEU A 83 8.78 -13.71 -7.62
N GLN A 84 9.24 -14.22 -8.76
CA GLN A 84 10.34 -13.61 -9.51
C GLN A 84 9.98 -12.22 -10.02
N ILE A 85 8.77 -12.02 -10.55
CA ILE A 85 8.29 -10.69 -10.95
C ILE A 85 8.36 -9.75 -9.74
N LEU A 86 7.72 -10.12 -8.62
CA LEU A 86 7.67 -9.27 -7.42
C LEU A 86 9.06 -8.95 -6.84
N ARG A 87 10.02 -9.87 -6.92
CA ARG A 87 11.41 -9.64 -6.46
C ARG A 87 12.17 -8.60 -7.30
N ASN A 88 11.78 -8.40 -8.55
CA ASN A 88 12.45 -7.47 -9.47
C ASN A 88 11.70 -6.15 -9.62
N LEU A 89 10.57 -5.98 -8.92
CA LEU A 89 9.81 -4.73 -8.90
C LEU A 89 10.26 -3.86 -7.73
N GLU A 90 10.26 -2.54 -7.95
CA GLU A 90 10.33 -1.57 -6.85
C GLU A 90 9.12 -1.73 -5.92
N PRO A 91 9.22 -1.36 -4.63
CA PRO A 91 8.15 -1.56 -3.64
C PRO A 91 6.77 -1.02 -4.07
N LEU A 92 6.76 0.16 -4.70
CA LEU A 92 5.54 0.79 -5.22
C LEU A 92 4.91 -0.05 -6.33
N ASP A 93 5.73 -0.51 -7.28
CA ASP A 93 5.29 -1.31 -8.42
C ASP A 93 4.85 -2.70 -8.00
N ALA A 94 5.49 -3.29 -7.00
CA ALA A 94 5.08 -4.56 -6.40
C ALA A 94 3.67 -4.45 -5.80
N LEU A 95 3.34 -3.34 -5.11
CA LEU A 95 1.99 -3.11 -4.60
C LEU A 95 0.98 -2.87 -5.72
N ASN A 96 1.32 -2.09 -6.75
CA ASN A 96 0.48 -1.90 -7.93
C ASN A 96 0.16 -3.23 -8.62
N TYR A 97 1.19 -4.03 -8.88
CA TYR A 97 1.06 -5.36 -9.46
C TYR A 97 0.17 -6.25 -8.59
N ALA A 98 0.39 -6.22 -7.26
CA ALA A 98 -0.41 -6.99 -6.32
C ALA A 98 -1.90 -6.59 -6.34
N MET A 99 -2.22 -5.31 -6.48
CA MET A 99 -3.59 -4.83 -6.54
C MET A 99 -4.29 -5.10 -7.87
N ALA A 100 -3.53 -5.08 -8.97
CA ALA A 100 -4.03 -5.46 -10.28
C ALA A 100 -4.35 -6.96 -10.34
N ASN A 101 -3.50 -7.78 -9.74
CA ASN A 101 -3.53 -9.24 -9.84
C ASN A 101 -3.96 -9.94 -8.54
N TYR A 102 -4.61 -9.20 -7.63
CA TYR A 102 -4.84 -9.63 -6.24
C TYR A 102 -5.48 -11.02 -6.15
N LEU A 103 -6.49 -11.28 -6.98
CA LEU A 103 -7.22 -12.56 -6.95
C LEU A 103 -6.31 -13.76 -7.20
N VAL A 104 -5.40 -13.66 -8.17
CA VAL A 104 -4.46 -14.73 -8.55
C VAL A 104 -3.40 -14.88 -7.47
N LEU A 105 -2.80 -13.77 -7.04
CA LEU A 105 -1.72 -13.80 -6.05
C LEU A 105 -2.21 -14.29 -4.69
N ALA A 106 -3.45 -14.00 -4.31
CA ALA A 106 -4.02 -14.50 -3.07
C ALA A 106 -4.33 -16.00 -3.12
N GLN A 107 -4.75 -16.55 -4.27
CA GLN A 107 -4.91 -18.00 -4.43
C GLN A 107 -3.59 -18.74 -4.31
N GLN A 108 -2.52 -18.13 -4.78
CA GLN A 108 -1.16 -18.68 -4.69
C GLN A 108 -0.52 -18.48 -3.30
N GLY A 109 -1.24 -17.88 -2.36
CA GLY A 109 -0.73 -17.60 -1.02
C GLY A 109 0.33 -16.49 -0.95
N ILE A 110 0.50 -15.71 -2.04
CA ILE A 110 1.47 -14.61 -2.10
C ILE A 110 0.85 -13.32 -1.54
N ALA A 111 -0.34 -12.93 -2.02
CA ALA A 111 -1.03 -11.77 -1.50
C ALA A 111 -1.84 -12.16 -0.24
N PRO A 112 -1.88 -11.32 0.80
CA PRO A 112 -2.60 -11.63 2.02
C PRO A 112 -4.10 -11.70 1.77
N THR A 113 -4.81 -12.53 2.53
CA THR A 113 -6.27 -12.45 2.57
C THR A 113 -6.69 -11.13 3.19
N LEU A 114 -7.47 -10.33 2.47
CA LEU A 114 -7.95 -9.04 2.99
C LEU A 114 -9.05 -9.25 4.02
N SER A 115 -8.76 -8.89 5.27
CA SER A 115 -9.74 -8.80 6.34
C SER A 115 -10.68 -7.60 6.13
N LEU A 116 -11.85 -7.62 6.79
CA LEU A 116 -12.76 -6.46 6.79
C LEU A 116 -12.08 -5.19 7.32
N GLU A 117 -11.22 -5.33 8.33
CA GLU A 117 -10.47 -4.21 8.90
C GLU A 117 -9.45 -3.66 7.90
N THR A 118 -8.73 -4.53 7.19
CA THR A 118 -7.81 -4.11 6.12
C THR A 118 -8.55 -3.32 5.04
N LEU A 119 -9.70 -3.82 4.57
CA LEU A 119 -10.52 -3.15 3.57
C LEU A 119 -11.02 -1.77 4.04
N ARG A 120 -11.42 -1.65 5.31
CA ARG A 120 -11.80 -0.35 5.90
C ARG A 120 -10.63 0.64 5.91
N ARG A 121 -9.42 0.17 6.21
CA ARG A 121 -8.22 1.03 6.18
C ARG A 121 -7.91 1.50 4.77
N LEU A 122 -8.00 0.62 3.77
CA LEU A 122 -7.86 1.00 2.37
C LEU A 122 -8.92 2.02 1.97
N ASN A 123 -10.18 1.82 2.37
CA ASN A 123 -11.26 2.78 2.11
C ASN A 123 -11.01 4.16 2.72
N ARG A 124 -10.51 4.23 3.96
CA ARG A 124 -10.13 5.51 4.56
C ARG A 124 -9.00 6.19 3.79
N ALA A 125 -8.03 5.42 3.27
CA ALA A 125 -6.95 5.98 2.47
C ALA A 125 -7.43 6.56 1.13
N VAL A 126 -8.43 5.95 0.49
CA VAL A 126 -9.10 6.50 -0.70
C VAL A 126 -9.81 7.82 -0.38
N GLN A 127 -10.48 7.89 0.79
CA GLN A 127 -11.22 9.09 1.20
C GLN A 127 -10.33 10.24 1.67
N HIS A 128 -9.13 9.91 2.14
CA HIS A 128 -8.14 10.87 2.64
C HIS A 128 -6.94 10.92 1.69
N GLU A 129 -7.16 11.17 0.40
CA GLU A 129 -6.04 11.52 -0.49
C GLU A 129 -5.16 12.55 0.24
N PRO A 130 -3.84 12.32 0.34
CA PRO A 130 -2.96 13.23 1.05
C PRO A 130 -3.06 14.58 0.37
N ASN A 131 -3.71 15.53 1.06
CA ASN A 131 -3.97 16.87 0.57
C ASN A 131 -2.74 17.44 -0.15
N THR A 132 -2.89 17.61 -1.47
CA THR A 132 -2.10 18.50 -2.30
C THR A 132 -2.03 19.86 -1.62
N VAL A 133 -0.81 20.29 -1.28
CA VAL A 133 -0.28 21.65 -1.06
C VAL A 133 -1.25 22.70 -0.47
N PRO A 134 -0.95 23.33 0.68
CA PRO A 134 -1.72 24.48 1.14
C PRO A 134 -1.67 25.58 0.08
N ASN A 135 -2.82 25.88 -0.50
CA ASN A 135 -3.05 26.97 -1.43
C ASN A 135 -2.44 28.24 -0.85
N LEU A 136 -1.39 28.78 -1.49
CA LEU A 136 -0.88 30.12 -1.15
C LEU A 136 -2.07 31.09 -1.26
N ALA A 137 -2.38 31.76 -0.16
CA ALA A 137 -3.36 32.82 -0.13
C ALA A 137 -3.04 33.85 -1.24
N PRO A 138 -4.01 34.28 -2.07
CA PRO A 138 -3.76 35.39 -2.97
C PRO A 138 -3.58 36.65 -2.12
N GLY A 139 -2.34 37.13 -2.12
CA GLY A 139 -1.97 38.39 -1.51
C GLY A 139 -2.83 39.52 -2.03
N HIS A 140 -3.31 40.33 -1.09
CA HIS A 140 -3.76 41.69 -1.33
C HIS A 140 -2.76 42.43 -2.21
N SER A 141 -3.24 43.02 -3.30
CA SER A 141 -2.60 44.19 -3.90
C SER A 141 -3.62 45.34 -3.91
N PRO A 142 -3.21 46.55 -3.52
CA PRO A 142 -4.09 47.70 -3.41
C PRO A 142 -4.44 48.24 -4.80
N LYS A 143 -5.67 48.72 -4.96
CA LYS A 143 -6.07 49.47 -6.15
C LYS A 143 -5.46 50.88 -6.12
N PRO A 144 -5.04 51.44 -7.27
CA PRO A 144 -4.86 52.88 -7.42
C PRO A 144 -6.21 53.63 -7.37
#